data_AF-A0AAE1SPL1-F1
#
_entry.id   AF-A0AAE1SPL1-F1
#
_cell.length_a   1.000
_cell.length_b   1.000
_cell.length_c   1.000
_cell.angle_alpha   90.00
_cell.angle_beta   90.00
_cell.angle_gamma   90.00
#
_symmetry.space_group_name_H-M   'P 1'
#
loop_
_entity.id
_entity.type
_entity.pdbx_description
1 polymer ?
#
loop_
_entity_poly.entity_id
_entity_poly.type
_entity_poly.pdbx_seq_one_letter_code
_entity_poly.pdbx_strand_id
1 'polypeptide(L)'
;MRLDNQKGDDYDPKVVSLGPYHHGKPELNFVEDFKPKALEMFIHGSNKSQDFFLEEILREIEDFRSCYLEEFVNKYNDYEFARMMLIDACFILNDIEISTRSTPNSASKQTNTIKHLGIAVYLITRRDLYLLENQVPFQVLKLLVKLRYGDDQGGGFYQFEEKVKSYCSQMFFDKQEDIKMKNTIIETEPPHLLEVFRRVLVSDIDDEANVRQPHSCDFIFDYFLDQWRKNQVLHKQALLTNVFRSVMDLKSKGIHFRPSGIDSLKGVRFTSHYYYAKLKLPCWYVSTYTKVFFMNMIAYELCPNGPIDRAVVSYINFMKSLVISPNDVKELREEKIIFNTLGSDEEVVQVYKGLKTYGADDPLLFKNVKRNIQEHYNSKGKTWIAELIDTYFNSPWSLTALVVTLLLPVQWFQVIKSAMWVTFHILR
;
A
#
# COMPACT_ATOMS: atom_id res chain seq x y z
N MET A 1 14.93 -2.38 17.22
CA MET A 1 13.71 -1.63 16.83
C MET A 1 12.41 -2.43 16.98
N ARG A 2 12.47 -3.66 17.49
CA ARG A 2 11.29 -4.50 17.71
C ARG A 2 10.55 -4.00 18.96
N LEU A 3 9.32 -3.52 18.80
CA LEU A 3 8.47 -3.14 19.93
C LEU A 3 7.97 -4.36 20.73
N ASP A 4 8.03 -5.56 20.13
CA ASP A 4 7.79 -6.82 20.81
C ASP A 4 8.97 -7.78 20.58
N ASN A 5 9.56 -8.31 21.65
CA ASN A 5 10.55 -9.39 21.65
C ASN A 5 9.96 -10.77 21.26
N GLN A 6 8.90 -10.79 20.44
CA GLN A 6 8.38 -12.04 19.90
C GLN A 6 9.32 -12.49 18.76
N LYS A 7 9.97 -13.65 18.94
CA LYS A 7 10.47 -14.46 17.80
C LYS A 7 9.28 -14.63 16.85
N GLY A 8 9.30 -13.89 15.74
CA GLY A 8 8.10 -13.61 14.98
C GLY A 8 8.38 -13.79 13.50
N ASP A 9 7.65 -14.72 12.91
CA ASP A 9 7.61 -15.05 11.47
C ASP A 9 7.50 -13.82 10.56
N ASP A 10 7.05 -12.68 11.11
CA ASP A 10 6.76 -11.43 10.40
C ASP A 10 7.99 -10.54 10.12
N TYR A 11 9.10 -10.70 10.83
CA TYR A 11 10.26 -9.78 10.72
C TYR A 11 11.57 -10.46 10.27
N ASP A 12 11.72 -11.75 10.55
CA ASP A 12 12.93 -12.47 10.18
C ASP A 12 12.86 -12.97 8.73
N PRO A 13 13.95 -12.90 7.93
CA PRO A 13 14.04 -13.48 6.60
C PRO A 13 13.84 -15.00 6.63
N LYS A 14 13.36 -15.55 5.51
CA LYS A 14 13.09 -16.99 5.37
C LYS A 14 14.11 -17.73 4.54
N VAL A 15 14.67 -17.07 3.54
CA VAL A 15 15.57 -17.71 2.59
C VAL A 15 16.82 -16.88 2.31
N VAL A 16 16.76 -15.55 2.39
CA VAL A 16 17.90 -14.69 2.04
C VAL A 16 18.18 -13.64 3.10
N SER A 17 19.42 -13.63 3.60
CA SER A 17 19.92 -12.52 4.41
C SER A 17 20.41 -11.39 3.51
N LEU A 18 20.24 -10.14 3.90
CA LEU A 18 20.73 -8.97 3.18
C LEU A 18 21.26 -7.98 4.21
N GLY A 19 22.56 -7.71 4.13
CA GLY A 19 23.28 -6.93 5.12
C GLY A 19 23.58 -7.71 6.43
N PRO A 20 24.14 -7.02 7.43
CA PRO A 20 24.86 -7.66 8.54
C PRO A 20 23.96 -8.27 9.64
N TYR A 21 22.67 -7.90 9.68
CA TYR A 21 21.74 -8.25 10.76
C TYR A 21 21.42 -9.75 10.77
N HIS A 22 21.25 -10.34 9.59
CA HIS A 22 20.91 -11.75 9.41
C HIS A 22 22.03 -12.59 8.81
N HIS A 23 23.16 -11.97 8.46
CA HIS A 23 24.29 -12.65 7.83
C HIS A 23 24.89 -13.74 8.73
N GLY A 24 25.16 -14.90 8.14
CA GLY A 24 25.78 -16.06 8.79
C GLY A 24 24.82 -16.96 9.57
N LYS A 25 23.49 -16.71 9.49
CA LYS A 25 22.49 -17.59 10.08
C LYS A 25 22.37 -18.91 9.29
N PRO A 26 22.56 -20.09 9.92
CA PRO A 26 22.59 -21.37 9.20
C PRO A 26 21.34 -21.65 8.36
N GLU A 27 20.17 -21.19 8.82
CA GLU A 27 18.89 -21.37 8.14
C GLU A 27 18.76 -20.60 6.82
N LEU A 28 19.66 -19.64 6.52
CA LEU A 28 19.64 -18.82 5.30
C LEU A 28 20.73 -19.23 4.29
N ASN A 29 21.59 -20.20 4.64
CA ASN A 29 22.77 -20.57 3.84
C ASN A 29 22.45 -20.97 2.39
N PHE A 30 21.26 -21.54 2.14
CA PHE A 30 20.88 -22.01 0.81
C PHE A 30 20.94 -20.90 -0.26
N VAL A 31 20.47 -19.68 0.05
CA VAL A 31 20.58 -18.56 -0.89
C VAL A 31 21.97 -17.92 -0.83
N GLU A 32 22.64 -17.93 0.33
CA GLU A 32 24.03 -17.44 0.47
C GLU A 32 24.98 -18.13 -0.53
N ASP A 33 24.83 -19.45 -0.72
CA ASP A 33 25.63 -20.22 -1.68
C ASP A 33 25.41 -19.78 -3.13
N PHE A 34 24.24 -19.22 -3.45
CA PHE A 34 23.90 -18.72 -4.78
C PHE A 34 24.37 -17.28 -5.04
N LYS A 35 24.50 -16.43 -4.01
CA LYS A 35 24.79 -15.01 -4.23
C LYS A 35 26.12 -14.72 -4.96
N PRO A 36 27.22 -15.48 -4.80
CA PRO A 36 28.40 -15.33 -5.64
C PRO A 36 28.09 -15.50 -7.14
N LYS A 37 27.14 -16.39 -7.48
CA LYS A 37 26.67 -16.55 -8.86
C LYS A 37 25.87 -15.34 -9.33
N ALA A 38 25.10 -14.71 -8.45
CA ALA A 38 24.42 -13.46 -8.76
C ALA A 38 25.44 -12.33 -9.05
N LEU A 39 26.52 -12.24 -8.27
CA LEU A 39 27.62 -11.31 -8.57
C LEU A 39 28.23 -11.58 -9.96
N GLU A 40 28.55 -12.84 -10.30
CA GLU A 40 29.02 -13.20 -11.65
C GLU A 40 28.03 -12.77 -12.74
N MET A 41 26.73 -13.00 -12.54
CA MET A 41 25.67 -12.60 -13.47
C MET A 41 25.55 -11.07 -13.62
N PHE A 42 25.85 -10.32 -12.55
CA PHE A 42 25.91 -8.87 -12.59
C PHE A 42 27.15 -8.41 -13.37
N ILE A 43 28.35 -8.87 -13.03
CA ILE A 43 29.56 -8.38 -13.73
C ILE A 43 29.69 -8.91 -15.17
N HIS A 44 28.96 -9.97 -15.54
CA HIS A 44 29.03 -10.56 -16.88
C HIS A 44 28.77 -9.52 -17.98
N GLY A 45 29.71 -9.43 -18.92
CA GLY A 45 29.71 -8.47 -20.02
C GLY A 45 30.31 -7.10 -19.67
N SER A 46 30.70 -6.86 -18.41
CA SER A 46 31.49 -5.69 -18.01
C SER A 46 32.97 -5.90 -18.33
N ASN A 47 33.70 -4.81 -18.58
CA ASN A 47 35.15 -4.79 -18.66
C ASN A 47 35.82 -4.62 -17.28
N LYS A 48 35.03 -4.56 -16.20
CA LYS A 48 35.50 -4.37 -14.82
C LYS A 48 35.53 -5.69 -14.07
N SER A 49 36.58 -5.90 -13.28
CA SER A 49 36.73 -7.09 -12.42
C SER A 49 35.87 -6.98 -11.17
N GLN A 50 35.68 -8.10 -10.47
CA GLN A 50 35.08 -8.10 -9.14
C GLN A 50 35.86 -7.22 -8.15
N ASP A 51 37.19 -7.29 -8.19
CA ASP A 51 38.06 -6.52 -7.30
C ASP A 51 37.87 -5.01 -7.49
N PHE A 52 37.65 -4.56 -8.74
CA PHE A 52 37.34 -3.16 -9.01
C PHE A 52 36.09 -2.69 -8.26
N PHE A 53 34.97 -3.44 -8.31
CA PHE A 53 33.75 -3.05 -7.59
C PHE A 53 33.94 -3.08 -6.07
N LEU A 54 34.72 -4.04 -5.57
CA LEU A 54 35.02 -4.17 -4.16
C LEU A 54 35.86 -2.98 -3.65
N GLU A 55 36.87 -2.56 -4.41
CA GLU A 55 37.70 -1.39 -4.11
C GLU A 55 36.88 -0.09 -4.05
N GLU A 56 35.91 0.10 -4.95
CA GLU A 56 35.04 1.27 -4.91
C GLU A 56 34.12 1.27 -3.68
N ILE A 57 33.61 0.10 -3.25
CA ILE A 57 32.85 0.00 -1.98
C ILE A 57 33.74 0.30 -0.78
N LEU A 58 34.99 -0.19 -0.78
CA LEU A 58 35.94 0.05 0.31
C LEU A 58 36.24 1.53 0.51
N ARG A 59 36.19 2.35 -0.55
CA ARG A 59 36.40 3.81 -0.44
C ARG A 59 35.31 4.54 0.33
N GLU A 60 34.08 4.03 0.32
CA GLU A 60 32.90 4.62 0.97
C GLU A 60 32.44 3.79 2.19
N ILE A 61 33.32 2.94 2.73
CA ILE A 61 32.92 1.92 3.71
C ILE A 61 32.36 2.51 5.00
N GLU A 62 32.90 3.62 5.48
CA GLU A 62 32.45 4.29 6.70
C GLU A 62 30.99 4.78 6.56
N ASP A 63 30.64 5.35 5.40
CA ASP A 63 29.29 5.79 5.11
C ASP A 63 28.31 4.60 5.12
N PHE A 64 28.70 3.48 4.53
CA PHE A 64 27.88 2.26 4.52
C PHE A 64 27.77 1.61 5.90
N ARG A 65 28.84 1.62 6.72
CA ARG A 65 28.82 1.12 8.10
C ARG A 65 27.92 1.97 8.99
N SER A 66 27.93 3.29 8.80
CA SER A 66 27.11 4.24 9.58
C SER A 66 25.59 4.01 9.46
N CYS A 67 25.15 3.29 8.41
CA CYS A 67 23.75 2.93 8.19
C CYS A 67 23.25 1.82 9.15
N TYR A 68 24.14 1.19 9.92
CA TYR A 68 23.82 0.06 10.78
C TYR A 68 24.24 0.31 12.22
N LEU A 69 23.64 -0.43 13.16
CA LEU A 69 24.07 -0.39 14.56
C LEU A 69 25.45 -1.06 14.70
N GLU A 70 26.33 -0.44 15.48
CA GLU A 70 27.72 -0.86 15.67
C GLU A 70 27.88 -2.36 16.02
N GLU A 71 26.99 -2.89 16.86
CA GLU A 71 27.02 -4.29 17.29
C GLU A 71 26.90 -5.31 16.14
N PHE A 72 26.26 -4.95 15.03
CA PHE A 72 26.11 -5.84 13.87
C PHE A 72 27.27 -5.72 12.88
N VAL A 73 27.99 -4.59 12.86
CA VAL A 73 29.08 -4.33 11.91
C VAL A 73 30.47 -4.54 12.48
N ASN A 74 30.65 -4.42 13.80
CA ASN A 74 31.95 -4.55 14.47
C ASN A 74 32.51 -5.99 14.45
N LYS A 75 31.68 -6.99 14.13
CA LYS A 75 32.12 -8.39 13.96
C LYS A 75 32.80 -8.66 12.61
N TYR A 76 32.84 -7.69 11.70
CA TYR A 76 33.45 -7.82 10.37
C TYR A 76 34.59 -6.82 10.20
N ASN A 77 35.69 -7.29 9.63
CA ASN A 77 36.69 -6.35 9.09
C ASN A 77 36.16 -5.68 7.80
N ASP A 78 36.88 -4.67 7.33
CA ASP A 78 36.45 -3.85 6.19
C ASP A 78 36.26 -4.64 4.90
N TYR A 79 37.17 -5.57 4.64
CA TYR A 79 37.08 -6.44 3.47
C TYR A 79 35.84 -7.34 3.53
N GLU A 80 35.58 -7.97 4.68
CA GLU A 80 34.43 -8.85 4.89
C GLU A 80 33.11 -8.08 4.72
N PHE A 81 33.02 -6.89 5.31
CA PHE A 81 31.83 -6.04 5.21
C PHE A 81 31.62 -5.53 3.78
N ALA A 82 32.66 -5.02 3.12
CA ALA A 82 32.58 -4.57 1.73
C ALA A 82 32.17 -5.71 0.78
N ARG A 83 32.71 -6.91 0.99
CA ARG A 83 32.35 -8.10 0.20
C ARG A 83 30.89 -8.50 0.42
N MET A 84 30.39 -8.41 1.65
CA MET A 84 28.97 -8.62 1.94
C MET A 84 28.09 -7.61 1.19
N MET A 85 28.40 -6.31 1.28
CA MET A 85 27.67 -5.27 0.57
C MET A 85 27.65 -5.50 -0.94
N LEU A 86 28.80 -5.85 -1.53
CA LEU A 86 28.90 -6.14 -2.96
C LEU A 86 27.98 -7.30 -3.38
N ILE A 87 28.08 -8.43 -2.69
CA ILE A 87 27.37 -9.66 -3.03
C ILE A 87 25.86 -9.47 -2.84
N ASP A 88 25.44 -8.86 -1.73
CA ASP A 88 24.03 -8.66 -1.40
C ASP A 88 23.40 -7.63 -2.34
N ALA A 89 24.10 -6.53 -2.63
CA ALA A 89 23.65 -5.52 -3.59
C ALA A 89 23.52 -6.10 -5.00
N CYS A 90 24.49 -6.91 -5.46
CA CYS A 90 24.38 -7.59 -6.75
C CYS A 90 23.22 -8.58 -6.79
N PHE A 91 22.92 -9.29 -5.70
CA PHE A 91 21.74 -10.15 -5.63
C PHE A 91 20.45 -9.34 -5.84
N ILE A 92 20.28 -8.23 -5.12
CA ILE A 92 19.14 -7.32 -5.26
C ILE A 92 19.04 -6.78 -6.69
N LEU A 93 20.14 -6.28 -7.26
CA LEU A 93 20.18 -5.70 -8.60
C LEU A 93 19.82 -6.73 -9.68
N ASN A 94 20.25 -7.99 -9.56
CA ASN A 94 19.82 -9.04 -10.49
C ASN A 94 18.31 -9.29 -10.41
N ASP A 95 17.72 -9.31 -9.21
CA ASP A 95 16.27 -9.52 -9.07
C ASP A 95 15.46 -8.37 -9.70
N ILE A 96 15.93 -7.13 -9.51
CA ILE A 96 15.36 -5.94 -10.15
C ILE A 96 15.50 -6.03 -11.68
N GLU A 97 16.69 -6.37 -12.20
CA GLU A 97 16.92 -6.52 -13.64
C GLU A 97 16.02 -7.60 -14.26
N ILE A 98 15.92 -8.76 -13.62
CA ILE A 98 15.08 -9.89 -14.03
C ILE A 98 13.61 -9.47 -14.13
N SER A 99 13.10 -8.83 -13.07
CA SER A 99 11.69 -8.47 -12.94
C SER A 99 11.29 -7.37 -13.92
N THR A 100 12.15 -6.36 -14.09
CA THR A 100 11.90 -5.22 -14.99
C THR A 100 12.27 -5.50 -16.45
N ARG A 101 12.84 -6.67 -16.76
CA ARG A 101 13.39 -7.01 -18.09
C ARG A 101 14.37 -5.96 -18.61
N SER A 102 15.16 -5.39 -17.69
CA SER A 102 16.06 -4.26 -17.95
C SER A 102 17.24 -4.57 -18.86
N THR A 103 17.54 -5.85 -19.09
CA THR A 103 18.69 -6.29 -19.86
C THR A 103 18.30 -7.39 -20.87
N PRO A 104 18.99 -7.50 -22.03
CA PRO A 104 18.73 -8.58 -22.98
C PRO A 104 18.85 -9.99 -22.38
N ASN A 105 19.69 -10.14 -21.35
CA ASN A 105 19.90 -11.41 -20.65
C ASN A 105 18.95 -11.64 -19.45
N SER A 106 17.97 -10.77 -19.18
CA SER A 106 17.06 -10.91 -18.03
C SER A 106 16.34 -12.27 -18.00
N ALA A 107 15.92 -12.81 -19.15
CA ALA A 107 15.24 -14.11 -19.24
C ALA A 107 16.18 -15.29 -18.90
N SER A 108 17.44 -15.25 -19.34
CA SER A 108 18.42 -16.29 -19.01
C SER A 108 18.83 -16.20 -17.53
N LYS A 109 18.98 -14.98 -17.00
CA LYS A 109 19.19 -14.75 -15.56
C LYS A 109 18.08 -15.35 -14.71
N GLN A 110 16.82 -15.11 -15.09
CA GLN A 110 15.65 -15.70 -14.41
C GLN A 110 15.70 -17.22 -14.44
N THR A 111 15.94 -17.80 -15.62
CA THR A 111 16.00 -19.26 -15.80
C THR A 111 17.09 -19.89 -14.95
N ASN A 112 18.29 -19.30 -14.93
CA ASN A 112 19.42 -19.80 -14.13
C ASN A 112 19.15 -19.70 -12.64
N THR A 113 18.54 -18.60 -12.20
CA THR A 113 18.16 -18.39 -10.79
C THR A 113 17.13 -19.43 -10.34
N ILE A 114 16.06 -19.64 -11.11
CA ILE A 114 15.01 -20.62 -10.79
C ILE A 114 15.56 -22.05 -10.82
N LYS A 115 16.47 -22.38 -11.75
CA LYS A 115 17.10 -23.70 -11.80
C LYS A 115 17.95 -24.00 -10.56
N HIS A 116 18.60 -23.00 -9.99
CA HIS A 116 19.46 -23.18 -8.82
C HIS A 116 18.67 -23.15 -7.51
N LEU A 117 17.82 -22.13 -7.32
CA LEU A 117 17.08 -21.93 -6.08
C LEU A 117 15.78 -22.74 -6.00
N GLY A 118 15.20 -23.11 -7.14
CA GLY A 118 13.83 -23.60 -7.23
C GLY A 118 12.80 -22.46 -7.17
N ILE A 119 11.63 -22.69 -7.78
CA ILE A 119 10.59 -21.65 -7.91
C ILE A 119 10.05 -21.17 -6.56
N ALA A 120 9.93 -22.06 -5.57
CA ALA A 120 9.40 -21.71 -4.25
C ALA A 120 10.32 -20.73 -3.51
N VAL A 121 11.64 -21.03 -3.46
CA VAL A 121 12.63 -20.15 -2.83
C VAL A 121 12.70 -18.81 -3.57
N TYR A 122 12.71 -18.83 -4.91
CA TYR A 122 12.70 -17.62 -5.73
C TYR A 122 11.49 -16.70 -5.47
N LEU A 123 10.33 -17.25 -5.13
CA LEU A 123 9.16 -16.42 -4.76
C LEU A 123 9.29 -15.86 -3.34
N ILE A 124 9.92 -16.60 -2.42
CA ILE A 124 10.12 -16.16 -1.02
C ILE A 124 11.22 -15.10 -0.92
N THR A 125 12.23 -15.08 -1.80
CA THR A 125 13.26 -14.03 -1.79
C THR A 125 12.64 -12.64 -1.94
N ARG A 126 11.60 -12.49 -2.78
CA ARG A 126 10.87 -11.23 -2.92
C ARG A 126 10.21 -10.75 -1.63
N ARG A 127 9.78 -11.69 -0.77
CA ARG A 127 9.26 -11.38 0.57
C ARG A 127 10.35 -10.87 1.50
N ASP A 128 11.55 -11.43 1.40
CA ASP A 128 12.68 -11.03 2.25
C ASP A 128 13.29 -9.67 1.86
N LEU A 129 13.01 -9.16 0.65
CA LEU A 129 13.53 -7.88 0.15
C LEU A 129 12.89 -6.62 0.78
N TYR A 130 11.71 -6.73 1.38
CA TYR A 130 11.02 -5.61 2.04
C TYR A 130 11.00 -5.71 3.57
N LEU A 131 11.87 -6.54 4.16
CA LEU A 131 11.99 -6.58 5.62
C LEU A 131 12.92 -5.47 6.09
N LEU A 132 12.51 -4.74 7.13
CA LEU A 132 13.22 -3.57 7.64
C LEU A 132 14.65 -3.91 8.11
N GLU A 133 14.82 -5.02 8.81
CA GLU A 133 16.13 -5.45 9.34
C GLU A 133 16.92 -6.33 8.33
N ASN A 134 16.49 -6.38 7.05
CA ASN A 134 17.14 -7.16 5.99
C ASN A 134 17.38 -6.28 4.74
N GLN A 135 18.12 -5.18 4.92
CA GLN A 135 18.32 -4.16 3.89
C GLN A 135 19.80 -3.90 3.65
N VAL A 136 20.11 -3.44 2.44
CA VAL A 136 21.41 -2.85 2.04
C VAL A 136 21.19 -1.35 1.80
N PRO A 137 22.15 -0.45 2.11
CA PRO A 137 22.01 0.97 1.83
C PRO A 137 21.76 1.19 0.34
N PHE A 138 20.81 2.05 0.02
CA PHE A 138 20.45 2.32 -1.38
C PHE A 138 21.63 2.91 -2.17
N GLN A 139 22.51 3.67 -1.48
CA GLN A 139 23.76 4.19 -2.04
C GLN A 139 24.61 3.10 -2.69
N VAL A 140 24.71 1.91 -2.08
CA VAL A 140 25.51 0.80 -2.63
C VAL A 140 24.92 0.33 -3.96
N LEU A 141 23.59 0.23 -4.06
CA LEU A 141 22.90 -0.16 -5.30
C LEU A 141 23.18 0.86 -6.41
N LYS A 142 23.07 2.16 -6.08
CA LYS A 142 23.31 3.28 -6.99
C LYS A 142 24.76 3.33 -7.45
N LEU A 143 25.71 3.16 -6.53
CA LEU A 143 27.14 3.08 -6.82
C LEU A 143 27.45 1.95 -7.80
N LEU A 144 27.02 0.72 -7.52
CA LEU A 144 27.31 -0.43 -8.39
C LEU A 144 26.71 -0.28 -9.79
N VAL A 145 25.49 0.26 -9.87
CA VAL A 145 24.83 0.57 -11.14
C VAL A 145 25.63 1.61 -11.93
N LYS A 146 26.00 2.72 -11.30
CA LYS A 146 26.81 3.78 -11.90
C LYS A 146 28.15 3.22 -12.40
N LEU A 147 28.81 2.43 -11.58
CA LEU A 147 30.07 1.79 -11.93
C LEU A 147 29.91 0.81 -13.09
N ARG A 148 28.81 0.06 -13.17
CA ARG A 148 28.62 -0.92 -14.24
C ARG A 148 28.25 -0.26 -15.58
N TYR A 149 27.37 0.73 -15.55
CA TYR A 149 26.70 1.26 -16.75
C TYR A 149 27.14 2.68 -17.17
N GLY A 150 27.86 3.41 -16.31
CA GLY A 150 28.31 4.78 -16.56
C GLY A 150 27.26 5.86 -16.24
N ASP A 151 27.67 7.12 -16.37
CA ASP A 151 26.86 8.33 -16.11
C ASP A 151 26.24 8.96 -17.38
N ASP A 152 26.45 8.40 -18.58
CA ASP A 152 26.25 9.14 -19.82
C ASP A 152 24.82 9.17 -20.37
N GLN A 153 24.44 10.36 -20.87
CA GLN A 153 23.14 10.83 -21.35
C GLN A 153 22.61 10.13 -22.62
N GLY A 154 22.51 8.80 -22.61
CA GLY A 154 21.92 8.05 -23.72
C GLY A 154 21.80 6.54 -23.54
N GLY A 155 22.27 5.96 -22.43
CA GLY A 155 22.28 4.51 -22.23
C GLY A 155 21.54 4.05 -20.96
N GLY A 156 20.31 3.57 -21.08
CA GLY A 156 19.66 2.54 -20.26
C GLY A 156 19.46 2.71 -18.74
N PHE A 157 20.18 3.58 -18.03
CA PHE A 157 20.24 3.56 -16.56
C PHE A 157 20.15 4.92 -15.83
N TYR A 158 19.98 6.04 -16.57
CA TYR A 158 19.34 7.26 -16.03
C TYR A 158 17.93 6.99 -15.47
N GLN A 159 17.35 5.85 -15.83
CA GLN A 159 16.09 5.32 -15.32
C GLN A 159 16.27 4.39 -14.12
N PHE A 160 17.42 4.31 -13.42
CA PHE A 160 17.57 3.36 -12.30
C PHE A 160 16.44 3.51 -11.30
N GLU A 161 16.22 4.72 -10.80
CA GLU A 161 15.20 4.99 -9.80
C GLU A 161 13.79 4.74 -10.37
N GLU A 162 13.54 5.05 -11.64
CA GLU A 162 12.30 4.72 -12.33
C GLU A 162 12.10 3.19 -12.45
N LYS A 163 13.16 2.44 -12.70
CA LYS A 163 13.15 0.97 -12.75
C LYS A 163 12.94 0.36 -11.38
N VAL A 164 13.57 0.90 -10.33
CA VAL A 164 13.30 0.48 -8.96
C VAL A 164 11.86 0.81 -8.58
N LYS A 165 11.34 1.99 -8.94
CA LYS A 165 9.92 2.35 -8.74
C LYS A 165 8.98 1.40 -9.49
N SER A 166 9.28 1.09 -10.75
CA SER A 166 8.52 0.14 -11.58
C SER A 166 8.55 -1.26 -10.96
N TYR A 167 9.72 -1.74 -10.57
CA TYR A 167 9.90 -3.00 -9.83
C TYR A 167 9.07 -3.04 -8.54
N CYS A 168 9.14 -1.98 -7.73
CA CYS A 168 8.37 -1.84 -6.51
C CYS A 168 6.86 -1.83 -6.79
N SER A 169 6.42 -1.15 -7.85
CA SER A 169 5.01 -1.11 -8.23
C SER A 169 4.51 -2.47 -8.70
N GLN A 170 5.27 -3.18 -9.54
CA GLN A 170 4.93 -4.53 -10.02
C GLN A 170 4.82 -5.56 -8.89
N MET A 171 5.37 -5.28 -7.71
CA MET A 171 5.18 -6.12 -6.53
C MET A 171 3.77 -6.02 -5.93
N PHE A 172 3.05 -4.93 -6.19
CA PHE A 172 1.81 -4.60 -5.45
C PHE A 172 0.61 -4.30 -6.36
N PHE A 173 0.87 -3.60 -7.46
CA PHE A 173 -0.12 -3.15 -8.42
C PHE A 173 0.21 -3.87 -9.73
N ASP A 174 -0.61 -4.86 -10.09
CA ASP A 174 -0.48 -5.74 -11.26
C ASP A 174 -0.60 -4.97 -12.59
N LYS A 175 0.36 -4.07 -12.86
CA LYS A 175 0.45 -3.25 -14.07
C LYS A 175 1.86 -3.35 -14.65
N GLN A 176 1.93 -3.90 -15.86
CA GLN A 176 3.15 -3.98 -16.69
C GLN A 176 3.42 -2.70 -17.48
N GLU A 177 2.55 -1.69 -17.41
CA GLU A 177 2.72 -0.45 -18.19
C GLU A 177 3.65 0.54 -17.50
N ASP A 178 4.46 1.22 -18.32
CA ASP A 178 5.40 2.28 -17.91
C ASP A 178 4.66 3.34 -17.07
N ILE A 179 4.87 3.26 -15.75
CA ILE A 179 4.42 4.30 -14.84
C ILE A 179 5.26 5.53 -15.17
N LYS A 180 4.69 6.44 -15.96
CA LYS A 180 5.09 7.85 -15.97
C LYS A 180 4.67 8.44 -14.64
N MET A 181 5.37 8.06 -13.58
CA MET A 181 5.34 8.77 -12.32
C MET A 181 5.80 10.17 -12.69
N LYS A 182 4.91 11.17 -12.58
CA LYS A 182 5.34 12.57 -12.61
C LYS A 182 6.52 12.63 -11.65
N ASN A 183 7.63 13.24 -12.09
CA ASN A 183 8.84 13.45 -11.30
C ASN A 183 8.46 14.14 -9.99
N THR A 184 8.05 13.35 -9.00
CA THR A 184 8.06 13.75 -7.61
C THR A 184 9.53 13.84 -7.33
N ILE A 185 10.00 15.08 -7.37
CA ILE A 185 11.36 15.48 -7.03
C ILE A 185 11.74 14.64 -5.82
N ILE A 186 12.73 13.77 -5.98
CA ILE A 186 13.32 13.04 -4.87
C ILE A 186 14.05 14.10 -4.07
N GLU A 187 13.35 14.74 -3.12
CA GLU A 187 13.97 15.79 -2.31
C GLU A 187 15.14 15.23 -1.48
N THR A 188 15.15 13.92 -1.22
CA THR A 188 16.24 13.19 -0.54
C THR A 188 16.39 11.74 -1.03
N GLU A 189 17.63 11.28 -1.19
CA GLU A 189 17.97 9.90 -1.53
C GLU A 189 17.38 8.92 -0.49
N PRO A 190 16.68 7.85 -0.91
CA PRO A 190 16.13 6.88 0.05
C PRO A 190 17.26 6.13 0.76
N PRO A 191 17.14 5.78 2.06
CA PRO A 191 18.19 5.06 2.77
C PRO A 191 18.34 3.61 2.32
N HIS A 192 17.25 2.97 1.88
CA HIS A 192 17.21 1.56 1.47
C HIS A 192 15.98 1.26 0.60
N LEU A 193 15.90 0.05 0.04
CA LEU A 193 14.83 -0.38 -0.86
C LEU A 193 13.43 -0.33 -0.21
N LEU A 194 13.31 -0.64 1.09
CA LEU A 194 12.02 -0.53 1.80
C LEU A 194 11.42 0.89 1.79
N GLU A 195 12.23 1.95 1.82
CA GLU A 195 11.71 3.32 1.65
C GLU A 195 11.17 3.54 0.23
N VAL A 196 11.82 2.97 -0.79
CA VAL A 196 11.35 3.09 -2.17
C VAL A 196 10.00 2.40 -2.33
N PHE A 197 9.85 1.19 -1.79
CA PHE A 197 8.56 0.51 -1.74
C PHE A 197 7.49 1.38 -1.07
N ARG A 198 7.82 1.99 0.07
CA ARG A 198 6.92 2.88 0.79
C ARG A 198 6.51 4.08 -0.07
N ARG A 199 7.48 4.80 -0.66
CA ARG A 199 7.23 5.97 -1.52
C ARG A 199 6.30 5.65 -2.69
N VAL A 200 6.46 4.47 -3.30
CA VAL A 200 5.56 4.00 -4.36
C VAL A 200 4.14 3.81 -3.82
N LEU A 201 3.98 3.16 -2.66
CA LEU A 201 2.67 2.96 -2.03
C LEU A 201 1.97 4.25 -1.63
N VAL A 202 2.70 5.29 -1.22
CA VAL A 202 2.13 6.51 -0.64
C VAL A 202 2.33 7.73 -1.52
N SER A 203 2.55 7.49 -2.81
CA SER A 203 2.74 8.54 -3.81
C SER A 203 1.55 9.49 -3.86
N ASP A 204 1.84 10.79 -3.92
CA ASP A 204 0.82 11.83 -4.05
C ASP A 204 0.44 11.95 -5.53
N ILE A 205 -0.86 11.89 -5.83
CA ILE A 205 -1.35 11.76 -7.22
C ILE A 205 -2.13 13.00 -7.71
N ASP A 206 -2.45 13.97 -6.85
CA ASP A 206 -3.25 15.13 -7.27
C ASP A 206 -2.58 16.50 -7.01
N ASP A 207 -2.57 17.31 -8.09
CA ASP A 207 -2.39 18.76 -8.16
C ASP A 207 -3.55 19.55 -7.49
N GLU A 208 -4.12 19.06 -6.38
CA GLU A 208 -4.91 19.93 -5.49
C GLU A 208 -3.95 20.77 -4.65
N ALA A 209 -3.34 21.73 -5.32
CA ALA A 209 -2.92 22.97 -4.68
C ALA A 209 -4.06 23.45 -3.78
N ASN A 210 -3.74 23.72 -2.51
CA ASN A 210 -4.61 24.02 -1.36
C ASN A 210 -4.96 22.75 -0.55
N VAL A 211 -4.08 22.21 0.28
CA VAL A 211 -3.37 22.89 1.36
C VAL A 211 -2.08 22.11 1.59
N ARG A 212 -0.92 22.72 1.33
CA ARG A 212 0.33 22.28 1.98
C ARG A 212 0.13 22.52 3.48
N GLN A 213 -0.49 21.57 4.17
CA GLN A 213 -0.44 21.56 5.62
C GLN A 213 1.02 21.26 5.96
N PRO A 214 1.69 22.10 6.75
CA PRO A 214 3.07 21.82 7.10
C PRO A 214 3.07 20.53 7.92
N HIS A 215 3.47 19.42 7.31
CA HIS A 215 3.66 18.13 7.99
C HIS A 215 4.98 18.14 8.79
N SER A 216 5.24 19.22 9.55
CA SER A 216 6.33 19.20 10.52
C SER A 216 5.84 18.50 11.79
N CYS A 217 6.74 17.79 12.47
CA CYS A 217 6.47 17.25 13.79
C CYS A 217 5.95 18.34 14.74
N ASP A 218 6.45 19.57 14.61
CA ASP A 218 6.02 20.73 15.38
C ASP A 218 4.56 21.08 15.11
N PHE A 219 4.10 21.05 13.86
CA PHE A 219 2.69 21.33 13.53
C PHE A 219 1.76 20.22 14.00
N ILE A 220 2.16 18.94 13.88
CA ILE A 220 1.38 17.81 14.40
C ILE A 220 1.29 17.91 15.92
N PHE A 221 2.41 18.20 16.60
CA PHE A 221 2.48 18.39 18.04
C PHE A 221 1.66 19.60 18.50
N ASP A 222 1.76 20.74 17.81
CA ASP A 222 0.96 21.94 18.07
C ASP A 222 -0.53 21.70 17.81
N TYR A 223 -0.88 20.95 16.77
CA TYR A 223 -2.25 20.51 16.52
C TYR A 223 -2.76 19.64 17.67
N PHE A 224 -1.98 18.65 18.13
CA PHE A 224 -2.34 17.83 19.29
C PHE A 224 -2.47 18.68 20.55
N LEU A 225 -1.56 19.62 20.80
CA LEU A 225 -1.59 20.53 21.94
C LEU A 225 -2.76 21.51 21.90
N ASP A 226 -3.09 22.08 20.74
CA ASP A 226 -4.24 22.97 20.53
C ASP A 226 -5.55 22.21 20.72
N GLN A 227 -5.64 20.98 20.22
CA GLN A 227 -6.77 20.08 20.47
C GLN A 227 -6.89 19.72 21.96
N TRP A 228 -5.78 19.50 22.65
CA TRP A 228 -5.76 19.18 24.08
C TRP A 228 -6.14 20.38 24.95
N ARG A 229 -5.74 21.60 24.55
CA ARG A 229 -6.08 22.87 25.24
C ARG A 229 -7.56 23.25 25.15
N LYS A 230 -8.31 22.83 24.12
CA LYS A 230 -9.72 23.21 23.87
C LYS A 230 -10.76 22.36 24.63
N ASN A 231 -10.55 22.18 25.93
CA ASN A 231 -11.23 21.27 26.87
C ASN A 231 -12.66 20.69 26.59
N GLN A 232 -12.75 19.38 26.90
CA GLN A 232 -13.87 18.48 27.25
C GLN A 232 -15.04 18.17 26.30
N VAL A 233 -15.51 19.05 25.40
CA VAL A 233 -16.64 18.68 24.51
C VAL A 233 -16.18 17.95 23.24
N LEU A 234 -15.00 18.32 22.71
CA LEU A 234 -14.42 17.71 21.50
C LEU A 234 -13.61 16.44 21.74
N HIS A 235 -13.26 16.13 23.00
CA HIS A 235 -12.57 14.88 23.34
C HIS A 235 -13.39 13.66 22.89
N LYS A 236 -14.73 13.78 22.80
CA LYS A 236 -15.62 12.78 22.24
C LYS A 236 -15.44 12.58 20.72
N GLN A 237 -15.16 13.63 19.95
CA GLN A 237 -14.94 13.57 18.50
C GLN A 237 -13.53 13.10 18.14
N ALA A 238 -12.53 13.45 18.93
CA ALA A 238 -11.17 12.94 18.79
C ALA A 238 -11.02 11.49 19.31
N LEU A 239 -11.90 11.00 20.19
CA LEU A 239 -11.99 9.59 20.59
C LEU A 239 -12.85 8.74 19.65
N LEU A 240 -13.68 9.35 18.80
CA LEU A 240 -14.45 8.65 17.75
C LEU A 240 -13.57 8.14 16.59
N THR A 241 -12.29 8.53 16.54
CA THR A 241 -11.32 8.04 15.54
C THR A 241 -11.00 6.55 15.69
N ASN A 242 -11.22 5.96 16.87
CA ASN A 242 -10.96 4.54 17.13
C ASN A 242 -12.19 3.62 16.96
N VAL A 243 -13.34 4.17 16.52
CA VAL A 243 -14.55 3.38 16.20
C VAL A 243 -15.16 3.92 14.92
N PHE A 244 -14.46 3.70 13.81
CA PHE A 244 -15.09 3.80 12.49
C PHE A 244 -16.10 2.67 12.32
N ARG A 245 -16.99 2.81 11.33
CA ARG A 245 -18.05 1.84 11.06
C ARG A 245 -17.58 0.79 10.05
N SER A 246 -18.02 -0.46 10.22
CA SER A 246 -17.67 -1.53 9.31
C SER A 246 -18.25 -1.29 7.91
N VAL A 247 -17.73 -1.99 6.91
CA VAL A 247 -18.21 -1.93 5.53
C VAL A 247 -19.72 -2.16 5.47
N MET A 248 -20.22 -3.20 6.13
CA MET A 248 -21.65 -3.53 6.12
C MET A 248 -22.50 -2.47 6.84
N ASP A 249 -22.01 -1.88 7.93
CA ASP A 249 -22.72 -0.78 8.61
C ASP A 249 -22.82 0.46 7.70
N LEU A 250 -21.72 0.84 7.04
CA LEU A 250 -21.71 1.95 6.08
C LEU A 250 -22.62 1.67 4.88
N LYS A 251 -22.61 0.43 4.36
CA LYS A 251 -23.49 0.02 3.27
C LYS A 251 -24.96 0.14 3.63
N SER A 252 -25.35 -0.23 4.86
CA SER A 252 -26.73 -0.07 5.36
C SER A 252 -27.20 1.40 5.39
N LYS A 253 -26.25 2.35 5.37
CA LYS A 253 -26.52 3.79 5.35
C LYS A 253 -26.37 4.42 3.96
N GLY A 254 -26.38 3.61 2.91
CA GLY A 254 -26.32 4.08 1.52
C GLY A 254 -24.92 4.50 1.07
N ILE A 255 -23.87 4.10 1.79
CA ILE A 255 -22.47 4.35 1.40
C ILE A 255 -21.95 3.10 0.69
N HIS A 256 -21.78 3.20 -0.62
CA HIS A 256 -21.31 2.10 -1.47
C HIS A 256 -19.81 2.16 -1.68
N PHE A 257 -19.17 1.01 -1.79
CA PHE A 257 -17.73 0.88 -1.99
C PHE A 257 -17.40 0.75 -3.46
N ARG A 258 -16.32 1.39 -3.92
CA ARG A 258 -15.82 1.25 -5.30
C ARG A 258 -14.30 1.27 -5.34
N PRO A 259 -13.66 0.71 -6.38
CA PRO A 259 -12.26 0.94 -6.67
C PRO A 259 -11.95 2.44 -6.83
N SER A 260 -10.82 2.90 -6.28
CA SER A 260 -10.32 4.27 -6.51
C SER A 260 -9.74 4.45 -7.91
N GLY A 261 -9.13 3.40 -8.47
CA GLY A 261 -8.30 3.48 -9.68
C GLY A 261 -6.97 4.20 -9.45
N ILE A 262 -6.63 4.48 -8.19
CA ILE A 262 -5.42 5.20 -7.77
C ILE A 262 -4.48 4.19 -7.12
N ASP A 263 -3.28 4.02 -7.67
CA ASP A 263 -2.23 3.11 -7.18
C ASP A 263 -1.45 3.78 -6.03
N SER A 264 -2.17 4.19 -4.99
CA SER A 264 -1.62 4.79 -3.78
C SER A 264 -2.57 4.58 -2.61
N LEU A 265 -2.03 4.28 -1.43
CA LEU A 265 -2.78 4.15 -0.19
C LEU A 265 -3.47 5.47 0.21
N LYS A 266 -2.94 6.61 -0.24
CA LYS A 266 -3.59 7.94 -0.09
C LYS A 266 -4.79 8.13 -1.02
N GLY A 267 -5.01 7.21 -1.96
CA GLY A 267 -6.09 7.20 -2.95
C GLY A 267 -7.50 6.94 -2.41
N VAL A 268 -7.75 7.18 -1.12
CA VAL A 268 -9.11 7.10 -0.54
C VAL A 268 -9.88 8.37 -0.89
N ARG A 269 -11.08 8.23 -1.46
CA ARG A 269 -11.94 9.35 -1.84
C ARG A 269 -13.38 9.10 -1.44
N PHE A 270 -14.10 10.15 -1.03
CA PHE A 270 -15.51 10.06 -0.69
C PHE A 270 -16.32 11.04 -1.52
N THR A 271 -17.37 10.56 -2.19
CA THR A 271 -18.30 11.40 -2.95
C THR A 271 -19.73 11.20 -2.47
N SER A 272 -20.30 12.23 -1.84
CA SER A 272 -21.72 12.24 -1.49
C SER A 272 -22.55 12.60 -2.71
N HIS A 273 -23.65 11.87 -2.90
CA HIS A 273 -24.72 12.22 -3.82
C HIS A 273 -25.96 12.60 -2.99
N TYR A 274 -27.11 12.76 -3.66
CA TYR A 274 -28.35 13.22 -3.02
C TYR A 274 -28.84 12.25 -1.93
N TYR A 275 -28.87 10.95 -2.21
CA TYR A 275 -29.40 9.91 -1.30
C TYR A 275 -28.45 8.75 -1.02
N TYR A 276 -27.28 8.71 -1.66
CA TYR A 276 -26.26 7.70 -1.45
C TYR A 276 -24.88 8.36 -1.46
N ALA A 277 -23.83 7.64 -1.08
CA ALA A 277 -22.45 8.05 -1.28
C ALA A 277 -21.61 6.92 -1.86
N LYS A 278 -20.44 7.29 -2.38
CA LYS A 278 -19.43 6.34 -2.82
C LYS A 278 -18.14 6.57 -2.03
N LEU A 279 -17.68 5.54 -1.34
CA LEU A 279 -16.36 5.48 -0.74
C LEU A 279 -15.44 4.69 -1.69
N LYS A 280 -14.52 5.40 -2.31
CA LYS A 280 -13.53 4.83 -3.23
C LYS A 280 -12.27 4.43 -2.46
N LEU A 281 -11.82 3.20 -2.62
CA LEU A 281 -10.67 2.63 -1.92
C LEU A 281 -9.59 2.14 -2.90
N PRO A 282 -8.29 2.27 -2.55
CA PRO A 282 -7.21 1.61 -3.24
C PRO A 282 -7.43 0.09 -3.32
N CYS A 283 -7.06 -0.49 -4.46
CA CYS A 283 -7.18 -1.93 -4.69
C CYS A 283 -5.94 -2.66 -4.18
N TRP A 284 -6.12 -3.82 -3.56
CA TRP A 284 -5.00 -4.57 -2.97
C TRP A 284 -5.20 -6.09 -2.96
N TYR A 285 -4.09 -6.82 -3.15
CA TYR A 285 -4.03 -8.28 -3.02
C TYR A 285 -3.70 -8.68 -1.58
N VAL A 286 -4.61 -9.43 -0.95
CA VAL A 286 -4.36 -10.01 0.38
C VAL A 286 -3.87 -11.45 0.19
N SER A 287 -2.64 -11.70 0.65
CA SER A 287 -1.92 -12.96 0.56
C SER A 287 -1.27 -13.33 1.89
N THR A 288 -0.63 -14.49 1.93
CA THR A 288 0.11 -14.98 3.10
C THR A 288 1.23 -14.04 3.54
N TYR A 289 1.73 -13.18 2.64
CA TYR A 289 2.80 -12.23 2.94
C TYR A 289 2.33 -10.81 3.26
N THR A 290 1.03 -10.50 3.09
CA THR A 290 0.49 -9.16 3.34
C THR A 290 0.76 -8.68 4.77
N LYS A 291 0.64 -9.57 5.75
CA LYS A 291 0.93 -9.25 7.15
C LYS A 291 2.40 -8.86 7.36
N VAL A 292 3.33 -9.70 6.89
CA VAL A 292 4.78 -9.46 6.93
C VAL A 292 5.10 -8.09 6.32
N PHE A 293 4.59 -7.85 5.12
CA PHE A 293 4.83 -6.62 4.37
C PHE A 293 4.43 -5.38 5.14
N PHE A 294 3.17 -5.30 5.59
CA PHE A 294 2.69 -4.14 6.32
C PHE A 294 3.31 -4.01 7.70
N MET A 295 3.66 -5.10 8.40
CA MET A 295 4.33 -5.03 9.70
C MET A 295 5.73 -4.40 9.58
N ASN A 296 6.47 -4.66 8.50
CA ASN A 296 7.78 -4.04 8.26
C ASN A 296 7.65 -2.57 7.84
N MET A 297 6.65 -2.23 7.03
CA MET A 297 6.35 -0.83 6.68
C MET A 297 5.91 -0.02 7.91
N ILE A 298 5.04 -0.58 8.75
CA ILE A 298 4.60 0.04 10.00
C ILE A 298 5.79 0.22 10.93
N ALA A 299 6.63 -0.81 11.11
CA ALA A 299 7.84 -0.69 11.92
C ALA A 299 8.72 0.46 11.44
N TYR A 300 8.90 0.59 10.12
CA TYR A 300 9.69 1.64 9.50
C TYR A 300 9.09 3.05 9.68
N GLU A 301 7.76 3.22 9.52
CA GLU A 301 7.10 4.51 9.78
C GLU A 301 7.10 4.92 11.26
N LEU A 302 7.17 3.94 12.17
CA LEU A 302 7.23 4.19 13.61
C LEU A 302 8.65 4.37 14.14
N CYS A 303 9.66 4.33 13.26
CA CYS A 303 11.03 4.63 13.61
C CYS A 303 11.20 6.08 14.07
N PRO A 304 12.14 6.39 15.01
CA PRO A 304 12.46 7.77 15.37
C PRO A 304 12.86 8.63 14.17
N ASN A 305 13.57 8.03 13.21
CA ASN A 305 13.98 8.68 11.96
C ASN A 305 13.09 8.25 10.77
N GLY A 306 11.90 7.72 11.06
CA GLY A 306 10.93 7.28 10.05
C GLY A 306 10.19 8.45 9.41
N PRO A 307 9.46 8.22 8.31
CA PRO A 307 8.67 9.25 7.64
C PRO A 307 7.55 9.84 8.53
N ILE A 308 7.40 11.17 8.48
CA ILE A 308 6.49 11.93 9.37
C ILE A 308 5.01 11.71 9.05
N ASP A 309 4.64 11.51 7.77
CA ASP A 309 3.24 11.44 7.32
C ASP A 309 2.51 10.13 7.72
N ARG A 310 3.23 9.10 8.19
CA ARG A 310 2.68 7.82 8.71
C ARG A 310 1.55 7.26 7.85
N ALA A 311 1.71 7.36 6.53
CA ALA A 311 0.63 7.12 5.58
C ALA A 311 0.19 5.65 5.54
N VAL A 312 1.12 4.71 5.67
CA VAL A 312 0.80 3.27 5.76
C VAL A 312 0.03 2.98 7.05
N VAL A 313 0.51 3.44 8.21
CA VAL A 313 -0.15 3.25 9.51
C VAL A 313 -1.58 3.80 9.48
N SER A 314 -1.76 5.00 8.93
CA SER A 314 -3.06 5.67 8.84
C SER A 314 -4.03 4.94 7.92
N TYR A 315 -3.56 4.43 6.77
CA TYR A 315 -4.37 3.61 5.88
C TYR A 315 -4.75 2.29 6.52
N ILE A 316 -3.83 1.61 7.21
CA ILE A 316 -4.12 0.36 7.90
C ILE A 316 -5.14 0.58 9.03
N ASN A 317 -5.03 1.66 9.81
CA ASN A 317 -6.06 2.00 10.81
C ASN A 317 -7.43 2.24 10.16
N PHE A 318 -7.47 2.96 9.03
CA PHE A 318 -8.70 3.15 8.26
C PHE A 318 -9.30 1.81 7.79
N MET A 319 -8.49 0.91 7.23
CA MET A 319 -8.97 -0.41 6.78
C MET A 319 -9.36 -1.34 7.93
N LYS A 320 -8.62 -1.38 9.03
CA LYS A 320 -8.97 -2.15 10.25
C LYS A 320 -10.34 -1.76 10.80
N SER A 321 -10.71 -0.51 10.61
CA SER A 321 -11.97 0.04 11.10
C SER A 321 -13.16 -0.29 10.17
N LEU A 322 -12.88 -0.57 8.90
CA LEU A 322 -13.83 -1.07 7.91
C LEU A 322 -14.02 -2.59 7.97
N VAL A 323 -12.92 -3.35 8.13
CA VAL A 323 -12.88 -4.81 8.04
C VAL A 323 -12.99 -5.45 9.43
N ILE A 324 -14.23 -5.69 9.88
CA ILE A 324 -14.53 -6.24 11.21
C ILE A 324 -14.91 -7.73 11.14
N SER A 325 -15.62 -8.11 10.07
CA SER A 325 -16.22 -9.42 9.86
C SER A 325 -15.97 -9.95 8.43
N PRO A 326 -16.13 -11.26 8.19
CA PRO A 326 -15.97 -11.85 6.85
C PRO A 326 -16.94 -11.26 5.81
N ASN A 327 -18.13 -10.81 6.23
CA ASN A 327 -19.08 -10.15 5.33
C ASN A 327 -18.55 -8.80 4.83
N ASP A 328 -17.79 -8.06 5.67
CA ASP A 328 -17.15 -6.81 5.24
C ASP A 328 -16.11 -7.09 4.15
N VAL A 329 -15.34 -8.19 4.28
CA VAL A 329 -14.37 -8.63 3.27
C VAL A 329 -15.07 -9.09 2.00
N LYS A 330 -16.14 -9.87 2.13
CA LYS A 330 -16.94 -10.36 0.99
C LYS A 330 -17.45 -9.19 0.14
N GLU A 331 -18.00 -8.15 0.76
CA GLU A 331 -18.43 -6.94 0.05
C GLU A 331 -17.28 -6.28 -0.72
N LEU A 332 -16.13 -6.06 -0.05
CA LEU A 332 -14.96 -5.45 -0.68
C LEU A 332 -14.39 -6.30 -1.82
N ARG A 333 -14.53 -7.63 -1.74
CA ARG A 333 -14.14 -8.58 -2.78
C ARG A 333 -15.10 -8.55 -3.98
N GLU A 334 -16.40 -8.53 -3.73
CA GLU A 334 -17.43 -8.38 -4.78
C GLU A 334 -17.27 -7.06 -5.53
N GLU A 335 -16.85 -6.00 -4.83
CA GLU A 335 -16.54 -4.69 -5.38
C GLU A 335 -15.13 -4.56 -6.00
N LYS A 336 -14.36 -5.65 -6.06
CA LYS A 336 -13.00 -5.71 -6.63
C LYS A 336 -12.00 -4.73 -6.00
N ILE A 337 -12.17 -4.46 -4.71
CA ILE A 337 -11.24 -3.64 -3.91
C ILE A 337 -10.21 -4.55 -3.22
N ILE A 338 -10.67 -5.67 -2.66
CA ILE A 338 -9.78 -6.69 -2.06
C ILE A 338 -9.76 -7.93 -2.95
N PHE A 339 -8.57 -8.32 -3.38
CA PHE A 339 -8.33 -9.58 -4.06
C PHE A 339 -7.78 -10.59 -3.05
N ASN A 340 -8.67 -11.48 -2.58
CA ASN A 340 -8.33 -12.49 -1.59
C ASN A 340 -7.63 -13.69 -2.26
N THR A 341 -6.37 -13.93 -1.90
CA THR A 341 -5.59 -15.12 -2.33
C THR A 341 -5.40 -16.13 -1.19
N LEU A 342 -6.01 -15.86 -0.04
CA LEU A 342 -6.08 -16.75 1.11
C LEU A 342 -7.22 -17.76 0.95
N GLY A 343 -7.36 -18.70 1.90
CA GLY A 343 -8.37 -19.75 1.85
C GLY A 343 -9.78 -19.29 2.20
N SER A 344 -9.93 -18.17 2.91
CA SER A 344 -11.24 -17.67 3.36
C SER A 344 -11.26 -16.15 3.61
N ASP A 345 -12.46 -15.57 3.68
CA ASP A 345 -12.65 -14.16 4.04
C ASP A 345 -12.35 -13.93 5.54
N GLU A 346 -12.51 -14.96 6.38
CA GLU A 346 -12.08 -14.98 7.78
C GLU A 346 -10.56 -14.76 7.94
N GLU A 347 -9.75 -15.40 7.12
CA GLU A 347 -8.29 -15.25 7.15
C GLU A 347 -7.86 -13.81 6.83
N VAL A 348 -8.55 -13.12 5.91
CA VAL A 348 -8.31 -11.70 5.61
C VAL A 348 -8.60 -10.82 6.84
N VAL A 349 -9.69 -11.10 7.57
CA VAL A 349 -9.99 -10.39 8.82
C VAL A 349 -8.87 -10.62 9.85
N GLN A 350 -8.33 -11.84 9.96
CA GLN A 350 -7.21 -12.12 10.86
C GLN A 350 -5.92 -11.39 10.48
N VAL A 351 -5.64 -11.23 9.19
CA VAL A 351 -4.51 -10.42 8.71
C VAL A 351 -4.63 -8.99 9.24
N TYR A 352 -5.76 -8.30 9.00
CA TYR A 352 -5.95 -6.93 9.47
C TYR A 352 -5.94 -6.81 11.01
N LYS A 353 -6.53 -7.77 11.72
CA LYS A 353 -6.47 -7.81 13.20
C LYS A 353 -5.03 -7.94 13.70
N GLY A 354 -4.21 -8.76 13.06
CA GLY A 354 -2.82 -9.02 13.41
C GLY A 354 -1.84 -7.86 13.13
N LEU A 355 -2.22 -6.86 12.31
CA LEU A 355 -1.40 -5.68 12.05
C LEU A 355 -1.34 -4.75 13.28
N LYS A 356 -0.16 -4.58 13.87
CA LYS A 356 0.05 -3.78 15.09
C LYS A 356 0.44 -2.34 14.74
N THR A 357 -0.55 -1.45 14.70
CA THR A 357 -0.37 -0.01 14.40
C THR A 357 -0.20 0.86 15.64
N TYR A 358 -0.46 0.31 16.83
CA TYR A 358 -0.42 1.02 18.13
C TYR A 358 -1.27 2.31 18.19
N GLY A 359 -2.25 2.47 17.29
CA GLY A 359 -3.07 3.69 17.22
C GLY A 359 -2.29 4.95 16.84
N ALA A 360 -1.12 4.80 16.20
CA ALA A 360 -0.22 5.91 15.89
C ALA A 360 -0.47 6.55 14.52
N ASP A 361 -1.72 6.64 14.06
CA ASP A 361 -2.06 7.27 12.77
C ASP A 361 -1.84 8.80 12.77
N ASP A 362 -1.62 9.35 11.58
CA ASP A 362 -1.71 10.79 11.35
C ASP A 362 -3.19 11.21 11.41
N PRO A 363 -3.59 12.03 12.42
CA PRO A 363 -4.98 12.45 12.58
C PRO A 363 -5.49 13.35 11.44
N LEU A 364 -4.58 13.93 10.65
CA LEU A 364 -4.91 14.80 9.52
C LEU A 364 -5.14 13.96 8.25
N LEU A 365 -4.46 12.83 8.12
CA LEU A 365 -4.61 11.94 6.99
C LEU A 365 -6.01 11.29 6.99
N PHE A 366 -6.71 11.43 5.86
CA PHE A 366 -8.13 11.08 5.69
C PHE A 366 -9.12 11.84 6.59
N LYS A 367 -8.73 12.91 7.29
CA LYS A 367 -9.64 13.70 8.15
C LYS A 367 -10.90 14.15 7.43
N ASN A 368 -10.75 14.68 6.22
CA ASN A 368 -11.88 15.13 5.39
C ASN A 368 -12.77 13.96 4.95
N VAL A 369 -12.17 12.82 4.58
CA VAL A 369 -12.91 11.61 4.22
C VAL A 369 -13.72 11.11 5.42
N LYS A 370 -13.07 10.94 6.58
CA LYS A 370 -13.70 10.50 7.83
C LYS A 370 -14.86 11.44 8.21
N ARG A 371 -14.66 12.76 8.12
CA ARG A 371 -15.69 13.78 8.36
C ARG A 371 -16.88 13.64 7.40
N ASN A 372 -16.63 13.58 6.11
CA ASN A 372 -17.70 13.51 5.10
C ASN A 372 -18.52 12.21 5.22
N ILE A 373 -17.88 11.11 5.58
CA ILE A 373 -18.55 9.84 5.90
C ILE A 373 -19.48 10.03 7.10
N GLN A 374 -18.97 10.64 8.18
CA GLN A 374 -19.77 10.88 9.39
C GLN A 374 -20.95 11.82 9.14
N GLU A 375 -20.77 12.86 8.33
CA GLU A 375 -21.83 13.79 7.91
C GLU A 375 -22.93 13.07 7.12
N HIS A 376 -22.55 12.21 6.18
CA HIS A 376 -23.51 11.40 5.42
C HIS A 376 -24.26 10.41 6.32
N TYR A 377 -23.51 9.69 7.17
CA TYR A 377 -24.04 8.69 8.08
C TYR A 377 -25.09 9.27 9.06
N ASN A 378 -24.88 10.49 9.54
CA ASN A 378 -25.79 11.15 10.48
C ASN A 378 -27.02 11.79 9.80
N SER A 379 -27.05 11.84 8.47
CA SER A 379 -28.13 12.49 7.72
C SER A 379 -29.38 11.61 7.67
N LYS A 380 -30.31 11.82 8.62
CA LYS A 380 -31.56 11.05 8.73
C LYS A 380 -32.34 10.93 7.41
N GLY A 381 -32.41 12.01 6.63
CA GLY A 381 -33.11 12.01 5.33
C GLY A 381 -32.44 11.12 4.29
N LYS A 382 -31.10 11.17 4.19
CA LYS A 382 -30.34 10.31 3.26
C LYS A 382 -30.43 8.85 3.68
N THR A 383 -30.24 8.58 4.97
CA THR A 383 -30.39 7.24 5.55
C THR A 383 -31.78 6.67 5.31
N TRP A 384 -32.84 7.43 5.56
CA TRP A 384 -34.21 6.96 5.38
C TRP A 384 -34.53 6.66 3.91
N ILE A 385 -34.04 7.47 2.97
CA ILE A 385 -34.20 7.19 1.53
C ILE A 385 -33.41 5.94 1.14
N ALA A 386 -32.18 5.78 1.63
CA ALA A 386 -31.38 4.58 1.36
C ALA A 386 -32.05 3.30 1.89
N GLU A 387 -32.54 3.32 3.13
CA GLU A 387 -33.28 2.21 3.75
C GLU A 387 -34.59 1.90 2.99
N LEU A 388 -35.30 2.94 2.53
CA LEU A 388 -36.51 2.79 1.73
C LEU A 388 -36.20 2.15 0.36
N ILE A 389 -35.11 2.58 -0.30
CA ILE A 389 -34.68 2.00 -1.57
C ILE A 389 -34.30 0.53 -1.41
N ASP A 390 -33.49 0.20 -0.41
CA ASP A 390 -33.08 -1.17 -0.15
C ASP A 390 -34.26 -2.07 0.24
N THR A 391 -35.17 -1.58 1.08
CA THR A 391 -36.32 -2.40 1.52
C THR A 391 -37.34 -2.62 0.42
N TYR A 392 -37.65 -1.58 -0.37
CA TYR A 392 -38.80 -1.59 -1.26
C TYR A 392 -38.43 -1.67 -2.74
N PHE A 393 -37.29 -1.13 -3.18
CA PHE A 393 -36.93 -1.04 -4.60
C PHE A 393 -35.84 -2.03 -5.05
N ASN A 394 -35.56 -3.06 -4.25
CA ASN A 394 -34.64 -4.15 -4.62
C ASN A 394 -35.17 -5.07 -5.74
N SER A 395 -36.42 -4.91 -6.16
CA SER A 395 -36.99 -5.59 -7.33
C SER A 395 -37.56 -4.56 -8.33
N PRO A 396 -37.29 -4.71 -9.63
CA PRO A 396 -37.90 -3.86 -10.67
C PRO A 396 -39.44 -3.82 -10.61
N TRP A 397 -40.05 -4.90 -10.09
CA TRP A 397 -41.51 -5.03 -9.94
C TRP A 397 -42.10 -4.10 -8.87
N SER A 398 -41.32 -3.74 -7.85
CA SER A 398 -41.80 -2.86 -6.80
C SER A 398 -41.96 -1.42 -7.27
N LEU A 399 -41.06 -0.95 -8.16
CA LEU A 399 -41.14 0.36 -8.78
C LEU A 399 -42.35 0.44 -9.73
N THR A 400 -42.57 -0.61 -10.53
CA THR A 400 -43.74 -0.68 -11.42
C THR A 400 -45.04 -0.76 -10.64
N ALA A 401 -45.10 -1.53 -9.55
CA ALA A 401 -46.26 -1.56 -8.66
C ALA A 401 -46.57 -0.19 -8.04
N LEU A 402 -45.56 0.56 -7.61
CA LEU A 402 -45.73 1.92 -7.09
C LEU A 402 -46.30 2.88 -8.15
N VAL A 403 -45.72 2.86 -9.36
CA VAL A 403 -46.18 3.71 -10.48
C VAL A 403 -47.62 3.36 -10.87
N VAL A 404 -47.96 2.08 -11.00
CA VAL A 404 -49.33 1.63 -11.28
C VAL A 404 -50.27 2.12 -10.18
N THR A 405 -49.92 1.94 -8.91
CA THR A 405 -50.75 2.36 -7.77
C THR A 405 -51.01 3.88 -7.77
N LEU A 406 -50.03 4.70 -8.15
CA LEU A 406 -50.19 6.16 -8.26
C LEU A 406 -50.99 6.61 -9.49
N LEU A 407 -50.95 5.84 -10.59
CA LEU A 407 -51.68 6.16 -11.83
C LEU A 407 -53.14 5.68 -11.81
N LEU A 408 -53.46 4.64 -11.04
CA LEU A 408 -54.81 4.09 -10.94
C LEU A 408 -55.86 5.16 -10.53
N PRO A 409 -55.67 5.98 -9.48
CA PRO A 409 -56.63 7.02 -9.11
C PRO A 409 -56.85 8.06 -10.22
N VAL A 410 -55.79 8.40 -10.96
CA VAL A 410 -55.86 9.36 -12.07
C VAL A 410 -56.70 8.78 -13.21
N GLN A 411 -56.50 7.50 -13.54
CA GLN A 411 -57.28 6.81 -14.56
C GLN A 411 -58.76 6.69 -14.15
N TRP A 412 -59.04 6.31 -12.90
CA TRP A 412 -60.40 6.26 -12.36
C TRP A 412 -61.10 7.62 -12.41
N PHE A 413 -60.39 8.70 -12.10
CA PHE A 413 -60.94 10.06 -12.20
C PHE A 413 -61.27 10.47 -13.65
N GLN A 414 -60.43 10.10 -14.62
CA GLN A 414 -60.72 10.35 -16.05
C GLN A 414 -61.95 9.56 -16.51
N VAL A 415 -62.10 8.30 -16.09
CA VAL A 415 -63.28 7.48 -16.40
C VAL A 415 -64.57 8.09 -15.84
N ILE A 416 -64.54 8.56 -14.59
CA ILE A 416 -65.70 9.25 -13.98
C ILE A 416 -66.05 10.52 -14.76
N LYS A 417 -65.05 11.34 -15.14
CA LYS A 417 -65.28 12.55 -15.95
C LYS A 417 -65.91 12.23 -17.30
N SER A 418 -65.40 11.22 -18.01
CA SER A 418 -65.96 10.79 -19.30
C SER A 418 -67.39 10.27 -19.14
N ALA A 419 -67.67 9.48 -18.11
CA ALA A 419 -69.03 9.00 -17.82
C ALA A 419 -69.99 10.16 -17.53
N MET A 420 -69.59 11.13 -16.69
CA MET A 420 -70.38 12.32 -16.39
C MET A 420 -70.66 13.17 -17.64
N TRP A 421 -69.67 13.34 -18.53
CA TRP A 421 -69.81 14.09 -19.78
C TRP A 421 -70.81 13.45 -20.76
N VAL A 422 -70.77 12.11 -20.89
CA VAL A 422 -71.73 11.35 -21.70
C VAL A 422 -73.14 11.47 -21.13
N THR A 423 -73.31 11.29 -19.81
CA THR A 423 -74.64 11.48 -19.19
C THR A 423 -75.17 12.90 -19.35
N PHE A 424 -74.31 13.92 -19.27
CA PHE A 424 -74.72 15.31 -19.48
C PHE A 424 -75.16 15.59 -20.94
N HIS A 425 -74.56 14.93 -21.93
CA HIS A 425 -74.96 15.05 -23.34
C HIS A 425 -76.18 14.22 -23.71
N ILE A 426 -76.46 13.12 -22.99
CA ILE A 426 -77.67 12.33 -23.18
C ILE A 426 -78.89 12.98 -22.51
N LEU A 427 -78.68 13.74 -21.43
CA LEU A 427 -79.74 14.42 -20.67
C LEU A 427 -80.06 15.85 -21.16
N ARG A 428 -79.37 16.33 -22.19
CA ARG A 428 -79.62 17.62 -22.86
C ARG A 428 -80.16 17.38 -24.25
#